data_AF-A0A958M551-F1
#
_entry.id   AF-A0A958M551-F1
#
_cell.length_a   1.000
_cell.length_b   1.000
_cell.length_c   1.000
_cell.angle_alpha   90.00
_cell.angle_beta   90.00
_cell.angle_gamma   90.00
#
_symmetry.space_group_name_H-M   'P 1'
#
loop_
_entity.id
_entity.type
_entity.pdbx_description
1 polymer ?
#
loop_
_entity_poly.entity_id
_entity_poly.type
_entity_poly.pdbx_seq_one_letter_code
_entity_poly.pdbx_strand_id
1 'polypeptide(L)'
;FASATNDIASDGYYMIGLTQKKQSFFIGLRSTFYRLAMVTGQGLLVIFAGFLENKYGDNTKAWSLTMICAAALMLILTISNFFTTPKFEESSLEKGQKPAGFLEVFASFFKKKQIGWALLFILTYRLGESQLVKMASPFLLDKLEVGGLAFSTEAVGTIYGTVGVIMLSLGGILGGIMISRDGLKKWMFPMLLALNLPNALYAALAITQSTSMYAVLGTVILEQFGYGFGFAAFMMYLIYVADGASKTSHYAIATGFMALGMMLPGMLSGYIQEWLGYDGFFIWVVIAALPAFLVLKFLKYPADYGKKTAESND
;
A
#
# COMPACT_ATOMS: atom_id res chain seq x y z
N PHE A 1 -11.85 8.89 -6.54
CA PHE A 1 -12.37 8.76 -7.91
C PHE A 1 -11.46 9.45 -8.93
N ALA A 2 -11.28 10.78 -8.88
CA ALA A 2 -10.40 11.51 -9.82
C ALA A 2 -8.95 10.99 -9.88
N SER A 3 -8.35 10.66 -8.73
CA SER A 3 -7.01 10.05 -8.68
C SER A 3 -6.93 8.71 -9.41
N ALA A 4 -7.93 7.83 -9.25
CA ALA A 4 -7.97 6.53 -9.93
C ALA A 4 -8.13 6.68 -11.45
N THR A 5 -8.97 7.63 -11.89
CA THR A 5 -9.09 7.96 -13.32
C THR A 5 -7.78 8.48 -13.88
N ASN A 6 -7.10 9.37 -13.15
CA ASN A 6 -5.80 9.92 -13.57
C ASN A 6 -4.72 8.84 -13.66
N ASP A 7 -4.67 7.91 -12.70
CA ASP A 7 -3.69 6.82 -12.68
C ASP A 7 -3.89 5.87 -13.87
N ILE A 8 -5.14 5.46 -14.14
CA ILE A 8 -5.46 4.60 -15.30
C ILE A 8 -5.17 5.32 -16.62
N ALA A 9 -5.54 6.60 -16.74
CA ALA A 9 -5.29 7.38 -17.97
C ALA A 9 -3.79 7.56 -18.22
N SER A 10 -3.01 7.86 -17.18
CA SER A 10 -1.56 8.00 -17.27
C SER A 10 -0.89 6.67 -17.65
N ASP A 11 -1.38 5.55 -17.14
CA ASP A 11 -0.86 4.21 -17.41
C ASP A 11 -1.16 3.75 -18.83
N GLY A 12 -2.38 4.01 -19.29
CA GLY A 12 -2.77 3.78 -20.68
C GLY A 12 -1.90 4.61 -21.64
N TYR A 13 -1.76 5.90 -21.36
CA TYR A 13 -0.94 6.81 -22.17
C TYR A 13 0.53 6.37 -22.24
N TYR A 14 1.07 5.93 -21.11
CA TYR A 14 2.42 5.38 -21.00
C TYR A 14 2.63 4.11 -21.83
N MET A 15 1.67 3.17 -21.80
CA MET A 15 1.77 1.93 -22.57
C MET A 15 1.66 2.16 -24.08
N ILE A 16 0.87 3.17 -24.51
CA ILE A 16 0.70 3.51 -25.93
C ILE A 16 1.90 4.31 -26.46
N GLY A 17 2.42 5.26 -25.68
CA GLY A 17 3.46 6.19 -26.15
C GLY A 17 4.89 5.66 -26.19
N LEU A 18 5.16 4.47 -25.64
CA LEU A 18 6.52 3.93 -25.51
C LEU A 18 6.64 2.50 -26.04
N THR A 19 7.74 2.20 -26.72
CA THR A 19 8.09 0.83 -27.11
C THR A 19 8.44 -0.02 -25.88
N GLN A 20 8.21 -1.34 -25.95
CA GLN A 20 8.43 -2.28 -24.85
C GLN A 20 9.83 -2.17 -24.20
N LYS A 21 10.87 -1.94 -25.01
CA LYS A 21 12.25 -1.76 -24.54
C LYS A 21 12.43 -0.46 -23.73
N LYS A 22 11.76 0.64 -24.12
CA LYS A 22 11.76 1.91 -23.38
C LYS A 22 10.87 1.82 -22.13
N GLN A 23 9.78 1.07 -22.19
CA GLN A 23 8.90 0.87 -21.04
C GLN A 23 9.68 0.33 -19.83
N SER A 24 10.50 -0.71 -20.02
CA SER A 24 11.31 -1.26 -18.92
C SER A 24 12.20 -0.22 -18.21
N PHE A 25 12.75 0.75 -18.94
CA PHE A 25 13.57 1.82 -18.35
C PHE A 25 12.72 2.84 -17.59
N PHE A 26 11.62 3.31 -18.20
CA PHE A 26 10.78 4.35 -17.60
C PHE A 26 9.92 3.84 -16.43
N ILE A 27 9.66 2.52 -16.32
CA ILE A 27 9.02 1.92 -15.13
C ILE A 27 9.83 2.24 -13.88
N GLY A 28 11.16 2.12 -13.95
CA GLY A 28 12.05 2.46 -12.83
C GLY A 28 11.94 3.93 -12.44
N LEU A 29 11.95 4.84 -13.42
CA LEU A 29 11.82 6.27 -13.19
C LEU A 29 10.47 6.64 -12.57
N ARG A 30 9.36 6.05 -13.06
CA ARG A 30 8.02 6.25 -12.50
C ARG A 30 7.96 5.81 -11.04
N SER A 31 8.54 4.65 -10.70
CA SER A 31 8.60 4.18 -9.31
C SER A 31 9.37 5.16 -8.42
N THR A 32 10.49 5.73 -8.91
CA THR A 32 11.26 6.74 -8.17
C THR A 32 10.47 8.01 -7.93
N PHE A 33 9.78 8.56 -8.94
CA PHE A 33 8.92 9.74 -8.76
C PHE A 33 7.75 9.47 -7.83
N TYR A 34 7.18 8.26 -7.84
CA TYR A 34 6.16 7.87 -6.89
C TYR A 34 6.68 7.90 -5.45
N ARG A 35 7.91 7.40 -5.20
CA ARG A 35 8.56 7.50 -3.88
C ARG A 35 8.81 8.96 -3.49
N LEU A 36 9.27 9.79 -4.41
CA LEU A 36 9.47 11.23 -4.16
C LEU A 36 8.16 11.93 -3.78
N ALA A 37 7.06 11.58 -4.46
CA ALA A 37 5.73 12.09 -4.13
C ALA A 37 5.29 11.65 -2.72
N MET A 38 5.56 10.40 -2.32
CA MET A 38 5.29 9.93 -0.94
C MET A 38 6.11 10.71 0.10
N VAL A 39 7.42 10.91 -0.11
CA VAL A 39 8.27 11.71 0.80
C VAL A 39 7.76 13.14 0.89
N THR A 40 7.33 13.73 -0.24
CA THR A 40 6.79 15.08 -0.26
C THR A 40 5.46 15.16 0.49
N GLY A 41 4.53 14.24 0.20
CA GLY A 41 3.18 14.25 0.74
C GLY A 41 3.11 13.89 2.23
N GLN A 42 3.74 12.79 2.62
CA GLN A 42 3.71 12.29 4.01
C GLN A 42 4.80 12.90 4.89
N GLY A 43 5.87 13.44 4.28
CA GLY A 43 6.99 14.07 4.97
C GLY A 43 6.94 15.59 4.89
N LEU A 44 7.42 16.15 3.77
CA LEU A 44 7.67 17.59 3.66
C LEU A 44 6.43 18.46 3.95
N LEU A 45 5.27 18.11 3.40
CA LEU A 45 4.03 18.85 3.65
C LEU A 45 3.57 18.76 5.11
N VAL A 46 3.74 17.59 5.74
CA VAL A 46 3.36 17.37 7.15
C VAL A 46 4.33 18.09 8.10
N ILE A 47 5.63 18.03 7.83
CA ILE A 47 6.66 18.80 8.54
C ILE A 47 6.39 20.30 8.40
N PHE A 48 6.05 20.77 7.20
CA PHE A 48 5.69 22.16 6.97
C PHE A 48 4.44 22.55 7.76
N ALA A 49 3.40 21.71 7.79
CA ALA A 49 2.22 21.94 8.63
C ALA A 49 2.60 22.07 10.12
N GLY A 50 3.42 21.15 10.65
CA GLY A 50 3.89 21.20 12.03
C GLY A 50 4.70 22.46 12.35
N PHE A 51 5.54 22.93 11.42
CA PHE A 51 6.24 24.20 11.57
C PHE A 51 5.27 25.39 11.65
N LEU A 52 4.23 25.41 10.82
CA LEU A 52 3.22 26.46 10.82
C LEU A 52 2.33 26.42 12.07
N GLU A 53 2.01 25.23 12.61
CA GLU A 53 1.29 25.06 13.87
C GLU A 53 2.06 25.75 15.01
N ASN A 54 3.36 25.50 15.12
CA ASN A 54 4.21 26.14 16.13
C ASN A 54 4.34 27.66 15.92
N LYS A 55 4.43 28.12 14.67
CA LYS A 55 4.60 29.54 14.35
C LYS A 55 3.34 30.38 14.61
N TYR A 56 2.16 29.85 14.28
CA TYR A 56 0.90 30.59 14.37
C TYR A 56 0.09 30.27 15.63
N GLY A 57 0.38 29.16 16.32
CA GLY A 57 -0.39 28.69 17.47
C GLY A 57 -1.84 28.29 17.13
N ASP A 58 -2.14 28.12 15.83
CA ASP A 58 -3.48 27.90 15.30
C ASP A 58 -3.42 26.78 14.24
N ASN A 59 -3.90 25.60 14.62
CA ASN A 59 -3.87 24.41 13.78
C ASN A 59 -4.71 24.58 12.51
N THR A 60 -5.84 25.28 12.59
CA THR A 60 -6.72 25.50 11.44
C THR A 60 -6.02 26.36 10.39
N LYS A 61 -5.35 27.44 10.81
CA LYS A 61 -4.57 28.27 9.89
C LYS A 61 -3.38 27.53 9.29
N ALA A 62 -2.65 26.78 10.11
CA ALA A 62 -1.49 26.00 9.66
C ALA A 62 -1.87 25.01 8.55
N TRP A 63 -2.88 24.17 8.79
CA TRP A 63 -3.33 23.18 7.80
C TRP A 63 -3.98 23.81 6.57
N SER A 64 -4.73 24.91 6.73
CA SER A 64 -5.30 25.63 5.59
C SER A 64 -4.21 26.15 4.66
N LEU A 65 -3.14 26.76 5.20
CA LEU A 65 -2.03 27.27 4.41
C LEU A 65 -1.24 26.13 3.75
N THR A 66 -0.99 25.04 4.49
CA THR A 66 -0.36 23.83 3.92
C THR A 66 -1.16 23.28 2.73
N MET A 67 -2.49 23.19 2.85
CA MET A 67 -3.35 22.71 1.77
C MET A 67 -3.38 23.65 0.57
N ILE A 68 -3.33 24.97 0.79
CA ILE A 68 -3.20 25.97 -0.28
C ILE A 68 -1.87 25.79 -1.01
N CYS A 69 -0.76 25.63 -0.28
CA CYS A 69 0.56 25.37 -0.87
C CYS A 69 0.57 24.05 -1.67
N ALA A 70 -0.04 22.99 -1.13
CA ALA A 70 -0.17 21.71 -1.83
C ALA A 70 -1.03 21.84 -3.11
N ALA A 71 -2.13 22.58 -3.06
CA ALA A 71 -2.97 22.86 -4.21
C ALA A 71 -2.22 23.66 -5.29
N ALA A 72 -1.45 24.68 -4.89
CA ALA A 72 -0.63 25.46 -5.81
C ALA A 72 0.45 24.58 -6.48
N LEU A 73 1.12 23.72 -5.71
CA LEU A 73 2.09 22.75 -6.25
C LEU A 73 1.44 21.82 -7.28
N MET A 74 0.28 21.22 -6.94
CA MET A 74 -0.45 20.34 -7.85
C MET A 74 -0.93 21.06 -9.12
N LEU A 75 -1.33 22.32 -8.99
CA LEU A 75 -1.73 23.16 -10.13
C LEU A 75 -0.55 23.46 -11.04
N ILE A 76 0.62 23.81 -10.49
CA ILE A 76 1.86 24.01 -11.27
C ILE A 76 2.24 22.73 -12.02
N LEU A 77 2.21 21.57 -11.36
CA LEU A 77 2.49 20.28 -11.99
C LEU A 77 1.46 19.93 -13.08
N THR A 78 0.18 20.26 -12.88
CA THR A 78 -0.87 20.05 -13.87
C THR A 78 -0.66 20.92 -15.10
N ILE A 79 -0.36 22.21 -14.90
CA ILE A 79 -0.05 23.14 -15.99
C ILE A 79 1.20 22.68 -16.75
N SER A 80 2.26 22.30 -16.03
CA SER A 80 3.49 21.78 -16.64
C SER A 80 3.22 20.52 -17.48
N ASN A 81 2.46 19.57 -16.94
CA ASN A 81 2.05 18.37 -17.70
C ASN A 81 1.21 18.74 -18.92
N PHE A 82 0.25 19.67 -18.80
CA PHE A 82 -0.59 20.09 -19.91
C PHE A 82 0.23 20.63 -21.11
N PHE A 83 1.32 21.37 -20.85
CA PHE A 83 2.17 21.90 -21.91
C PHE A 83 3.24 20.93 -22.42
N THR A 84 3.70 19.99 -21.59
CA THR A 84 4.82 19.09 -21.94
C THR A 84 4.38 17.71 -22.41
N THR A 85 3.14 17.30 -22.13
CA THR A 85 2.64 15.99 -22.56
C THR A 85 2.64 15.95 -24.08
N PRO A 86 3.33 14.97 -24.71
CA PRO A 86 3.28 14.80 -26.16
C PRO A 86 1.82 14.62 -26.62
N LYS A 87 1.53 14.84 -27.90
CA LYS A 87 0.25 14.42 -28.46
C LYS A 87 0.48 13.11 -29.20
N PHE A 88 0.36 11.99 -28.51
CA PHE A 88 0.29 10.69 -29.18
C PHE A 88 -1.16 10.46 -29.62
N GLU A 89 -1.46 10.80 -30.87
CA GLU A 89 -2.65 10.34 -31.58
C GLU A 89 -2.24 9.20 -32.51
N GLU A 90 -2.24 7.97 -32.00
CA GLU A 90 -2.36 6.79 -32.86
C GLU A 90 -3.67 6.07 -32.56
N SER A 91 -4.52 6.03 -33.58
CA SER A 91 -5.81 5.37 -33.62
C SER A 91 -5.67 3.96 -34.20
N SER A 92 -4.79 3.14 -33.64
CA SER A 92 -4.78 1.69 -33.95
C SER A 92 -5.59 0.94 -32.91
N LEU A 93 -6.90 1.21 -32.86
CA LEU A 93 -7.83 0.20 -32.36
C LEU A 93 -7.74 -0.96 -33.34
N GLU A 94 -6.95 -1.98 -33.01
CA GLU A 94 -7.00 -3.28 -33.69
C GLU A 94 -8.44 -3.82 -33.59
N LYS A 95 -9.24 -3.53 -34.61
CA LYS A 95 -10.53 -4.16 -34.87
C LYS A 95 -10.26 -5.58 -35.33
N GLY A 96 -10.06 -6.50 -34.38
CA GLY A 96 -9.73 -7.88 -34.75
C GLY A 96 -10.32 -8.96 -33.85
N GLN A 97 -10.45 -8.72 -32.55
CA GLN A 97 -10.97 -9.74 -31.64
C GLN A 97 -12.21 -9.21 -30.96
N LYS A 98 -13.32 -9.96 -31.03
CA LYS A 98 -14.44 -9.75 -30.10
C LYS A 98 -13.83 -9.83 -28.70
N PRO A 99 -13.77 -8.72 -27.95
CA PRO A 99 -13.33 -8.83 -26.57
C PRO A 99 -14.28 -9.83 -25.91
N ALA A 100 -13.72 -10.84 -25.24
CA ALA A 100 -14.53 -11.74 -24.42
C ALA A 100 -15.47 -10.87 -23.59
N GLY A 101 -16.77 -11.18 -23.60
CA GLY A 101 -17.76 -10.33 -22.96
C GLY A 101 -17.34 -10.07 -21.51
N PHE A 102 -17.42 -8.83 -21.04
CA PHE A 102 -17.00 -8.48 -19.67
C PHE A 102 -17.57 -9.47 -18.63
N LEU A 103 -18.84 -9.85 -18.80
CA LEU A 103 -19.53 -10.81 -17.94
C LEU A 103 -18.92 -12.22 -18.00
N GLU A 104 -18.44 -12.65 -19.15
CA GLU A 104 -17.78 -13.94 -19.34
C GLU A 104 -16.40 -13.97 -18.67
N VAL A 105 -15.62 -12.90 -18.85
CA VAL A 105 -14.32 -12.74 -18.19
C VAL A 105 -14.48 -12.64 -16.68
N PHE A 106 -15.47 -11.89 -16.21
CA PHE A 106 -15.82 -11.81 -14.80
C PHE A 106 -16.24 -13.17 -14.25
N ALA A 107 -17.18 -13.87 -14.90
CA ALA A 107 -17.63 -15.19 -14.47
C ALA A 107 -16.49 -16.22 -14.47
N SER A 108 -15.57 -16.17 -15.44
CA SER A 108 -14.42 -17.09 -15.50
C SER A 108 -13.45 -16.91 -14.32
N PHE A 109 -13.35 -15.71 -13.74
CA PHE A 109 -12.57 -15.47 -12.52
C PHE A 109 -13.12 -16.26 -11.34
N PHE A 110 -14.45 -16.27 -11.14
CA PHE A 110 -15.12 -16.99 -10.07
C PHE A 110 -15.26 -18.50 -10.32
N LYS A 111 -14.93 -18.99 -11.51
CA LYS A 111 -14.89 -20.43 -11.82
C LYS A 111 -13.54 -21.07 -11.47
N LYS A 112 -12.53 -20.30 -11.05
CA LYS A 112 -11.22 -20.83 -10.69
C LYS A 112 -11.31 -21.74 -9.46
N LYS A 113 -10.52 -22.82 -9.50
CA LYS A 113 -10.41 -23.76 -8.38
C LYS A 113 -9.85 -23.00 -7.16
N GLN A 114 -10.48 -23.19 -5.99
CA GLN A 114 -10.15 -22.51 -4.73
C GLN A 114 -10.35 -20.99 -4.71
N ILE A 115 -11.13 -20.41 -5.63
CA ILE A 115 -11.35 -18.95 -5.62
C ILE A 115 -11.93 -18.42 -4.31
N GLY A 116 -12.79 -19.20 -3.63
CA GLY A 116 -13.33 -18.81 -2.32
C GLY A 116 -12.24 -18.61 -1.26
N TRP A 117 -11.30 -19.54 -1.16
CA TRP A 117 -10.15 -19.42 -0.25
C TRP A 117 -9.18 -18.31 -0.68
N ALA A 118 -8.98 -18.14 -1.99
CA ALA A 118 -8.16 -17.06 -2.52
C ALA A 118 -8.74 -15.68 -2.21
N LEU A 119 -10.05 -15.48 -2.43
CA LEU A 119 -10.75 -14.24 -2.11
C LEU A 119 -10.77 -13.98 -0.60
N LEU A 120 -11.05 -15.00 0.20
CA LEU A 120 -10.99 -14.87 1.66
C LEU A 120 -9.58 -14.47 2.11
N PHE A 121 -8.54 -15.04 1.53
CA PHE A 121 -7.16 -14.62 1.80
C PHE A 121 -6.91 -13.18 1.38
N ILE A 122 -7.32 -12.79 0.17
CA ILE A 122 -7.16 -11.41 -0.33
C ILE A 122 -7.83 -10.40 0.61
N LEU A 123 -9.02 -10.71 1.11
CA LEU A 123 -9.76 -9.86 2.04
C LEU A 123 -9.15 -9.85 3.44
N THR A 124 -8.57 -10.96 3.90
CA THR A 124 -8.04 -11.10 5.27
C THR A 124 -6.55 -10.78 5.41
N TYR A 125 -5.77 -10.84 4.33
CA TYR A 125 -4.30 -10.70 4.35
C TYR A 125 -3.83 -9.41 5.04
N ARG A 126 -4.56 -8.32 4.78
CA ARG A 126 -4.29 -6.98 5.32
C ARG A 126 -5.33 -6.54 6.35
N LEU A 127 -6.12 -7.45 6.90
CA LEU A 127 -7.25 -7.06 7.75
C LEU A 127 -6.81 -6.30 9.01
N GLY A 128 -5.78 -6.80 9.70
CA GLY A 128 -5.18 -6.08 10.84
C GLY A 128 -4.45 -4.81 10.38
N GLU A 129 -3.50 -4.96 9.46
CA GLU A 129 -2.65 -3.83 9.01
C GLU A 129 -3.46 -2.65 8.44
N SER A 130 -4.53 -2.89 7.68
CA SER A 130 -5.35 -1.82 7.11
C SER A 130 -6.08 -0.98 8.17
N GLN A 131 -6.46 -1.58 9.30
CA GLN A 131 -7.02 -0.86 10.44
C GLN A 131 -5.90 -0.07 11.15
N LEU A 132 -4.75 -0.71 11.37
CA LEU A 132 -3.59 -0.08 12.00
C LEU A 132 -3.17 1.19 11.28
N VAL A 133 -2.98 1.13 9.96
CA VAL A 133 -2.50 2.27 9.16
C VAL A 133 -3.42 3.49 9.27
N LYS A 134 -4.72 3.28 9.48
CA LYS A 134 -5.67 4.40 9.66
C LYS A 134 -5.58 5.05 11.03
N MET A 135 -5.31 4.27 12.07
CA MET A 135 -5.27 4.73 13.46
C MET A 135 -3.86 5.03 13.98
N ALA A 136 -2.80 4.65 13.25
CA ALA A 136 -1.43 4.89 13.69
C ALA A 136 -1.10 6.39 13.78
N SER A 137 -1.48 7.20 12.79
CA SER A 137 -1.24 8.65 12.88
C SER A 137 -2.05 9.32 14.00
N PRO A 138 -3.37 9.09 14.14
CA PRO A 138 -4.12 9.55 15.31
C PRO A 138 -3.50 9.12 16.64
N PHE A 139 -3.13 7.85 16.80
CA PHE A 139 -2.52 7.33 18.02
C PHE A 139 -1.23 8.06 18.41
N LEU A 140 -0.37 8.38 17.44
CA LEU A 140 0.86 9.10 17.72
C LEU A 140 0.61 10.56 18.10
N LEU A 141 -0.35 11.23 17.44
CA LEU A 141 -0.62 12.66 17.62
C LEU A 141 -1.50 12.98 18.83
N ASP A 142 -2.45 12.11 19.14
CA ASP A 142 -3.44 12.32 20.20
C ASP A 142 -2.79 12.46 21.58
N LYS A 143 -3.46 13.18 22.46
CA LYS A 143 -2.97 13.42 23.83
C LYS A 143 -2.93 12.14 24.64
N LEU A 144 -2.04 12.10 25.62
CA LEU A 144 -1.94 11.03 26.61
C LEU A 144 -3.26 10.80 27.37
N GLU A 145 -4.05 11.85 27.61
CA GLU A 145 -5.34 11.79 28.30
C GLU A 145 -6.37 10.88 27.61
N VAL A 146 -6.31 10.79 26.27
CA VAL A 146 -7.19 9.93 25.46
C VAL A 146 -6.49 8.65 25.00
N GLY A 147 -5.29 8.37 25.54
CA GLY A 147 -4.51 7.17 25.24
C GLY A 147 -3.58 7.26 24.03
N GLY A 148 -3.39 8.44 23.44
CA GLY A 148 -2.38 8.68 22.41
C GLY A 148 -0.98 8.93 22.98
N LEU A 149 0.03 9.17 22.13
CA LEU A 149 1.42 9.35 22.55
C LEU A 149 1.91 10.82 22.56
N ALA A 150 1.07 11.77 22.15
CA ALA A 150 1.34 13.21 22.14
C ALA A 150 2.61 13.63 21.38
N PHE A 151 2.91 12.98 20.26
CA PHE A 151 3.99 13.38 19.35
C PHE A 151 3.59 14.62 18.55
N SER A 152 4.60 15.42 18.19
CA SER A 152 4.37 16.56 17.29
C SER A 152 4.12 16.10 15.86
N THR A 153 3.33 16.88 15.12
CA THR A 153 3.07 16.71 13.68
C THR A 153 4.38 16.61 12.89
N GLU A 154 5.39 17.41 13.25
CA GLU A 154 6.71 17.39 12.63
C GLU A 154 7.45 16.06 12.89
N ALA A 155 7.40 15.53 14.11
CA ALA A 155 8.03 14.25 14.44
C ALA A 155 7.38 13.11 13.65
N VAL A 156 6.04 13.07 13.61
CA VAL A 156 5.29 12.06 12.83
C VAL A 156 5.62 12.16 11.34
N GLY A 157 5.63 13.36 10.77
CA GLY A 157 6.01 13.60 9.38
C GLY A 157 7.45 13.16 9.06
N THR A 158 8.39 13.39 9.98
CA THR A 158 9.78 12.94 9.83
C THR A 158 9.90 11.41 9.88
N ILE A 159 9.24 10.79 10.86
CA ILE A 159 9.29 9.34 11.07
C ILE A 159 8.66 8.60 9.87
N TYR A 160 7.45 8.95 9.45
CA TYR A 160 6.77 8.28 8.34
C TYR A 160 7.30 8.71 6.97
N GLY A 161 7.45 10.01 6.76
CA GLY A 161 7.79 10.58 5.47
C GLY A 161 9.24 10.34 5.03
N THR A 162 10.17 10.17 5.98
CA THR A 162 11.59 9.90 5.66
C THR A 162 11.95 8.46 5.99
N VAL A 163 11.97 8.11 7.28
CA VAL A 163 12.43 6.78 7.72
C VAL A 163 11.50 5.69 7.22
N GLY A 164 10.19 5.92 7.32
CA GLY A 164 9.17 4.99 6.84
C GLY A 164 9.29 4.68 5.36
N VAL A 165 9.38 5.71 4.50
CA VAL A 165 9.53 5.51 3.04
C VAL A 165 10.81 4.75 2.70
N ILE A 166 11.93 5.01 3.39
CA ILE A 166 13.18 4.26 3.18
C ILE A 166 12.97 2.78 3.55
N MET A 167 12.41 2.49 4.72
CA MET A 167 12.21 1.12 5.20
C MET A 167 11.20 0.35 4.36
N LEU A 168 10.11 1.00 3.92
CA LEU A 168 9.16 0.47 2.95
C LEU A 168 9.85 0.06 1.64
N SER A 169 10.75 0.92 1.16
CA SER A 169 11.53 0.66 -0.06
C SER A 169 12.43 -0.55 0.09
N LEU A 170 13.18 -0.62 1.20
CA LEU A 170 14.08 -1.73 1.50
C LEU A 170 13.31 -3.04 1.66
N GLY A 171 12.20 -3.04 2.40
CA GLY A 171 11.34 -4.20 2.59
C GLY A 171 10.80 -4.74 1.27
N GLY A 172 10.28 -3.87 0.40
CA GLY A 172 9.76 -4.27 -0.92
C GLY A 172 10.83 -4.85 -1.84
N ILE A 173 12.03 -4.23 -1.89
CA ILE A 173 13.15 -4.72 -2.71
C ILE A 173 13.61 -6.09 -2.21
N LEU A 174 13.84 -6.22 -0.90
CA LEU A 174 14.25 -7.50 -0.30
C LEU A 174 13.19 -8.58 -0.48
N GLY A 175 11.91 -8.21 -0.39
CA GLY A 175 10.81 -9.15 -0.61
C GLY A 175 10.80 -9.68 -2.04
N GLY A 176 10.96 -8.80 -3.04
CA GLY A 176 11.08 -9.19 -4.44
C GLY A 176 12.28 -10.11 -4.69
N ILE A 177 13.46 -9.76 -4.14
CA ILE A 177 14.68 -10.58 -4.27
C ILE A 177 14.47 -11.97 -3.64
N MET A 178 13.93 -12.04 -2.43
CA MET A 178 13.72 -13.29 -1.71
C MET A 178 12.73 -14.22 -2.42
N ILE A 179 11.60 -13.70 -2.90
CA ILE A 179 10.65 -14.46 -3.71
C ILE A 179 11.31 -14.93 -5.02
N SER A 180 12.06 -14.06 -5.70
CA SER A 180 12.74 -14.43 -6.94
C SER A 180 13.78 -15.53 -6.76
N ARG A 181 14.43 -15.60 -5.59
CA ARG A 181 15.46 -16.60 -5.31
C ARG A 181 14.89 -17.95 -4.87
N ASP A 182 13.97 -17.94 -3.90
CA ASP A 182 13.52 -19.18 -3.24
C ASP A 182 12.04 -19.54 -3.50
N GLY A 183 11.30 -18.70 -4.23
CA GLY A 183 9.88 -18.87 -4.55
C GLY A 183 8.91 -18.34 -3.49
N LEU A 184 7.66 -18.09 -3.90
CA LEU A 184 6.63 -17.50 -3.05
C LEU A 184 6.25 -18.40 -1.87
N LYS A 185 6.18 -19.71 -2.06
CA LYS A 185 5.67 -20.64 -1.03
C LYS A 185 6.54 -20.70 0.22
N LYS A 186 7.86 -20.58 0.07
CA LYS A 186 8.80 -20.52 1.20
C LYS A 186 8.65 -19.22 1.98
N TRP A 187 8.45 -18.10 1.28
CA TRP A 187 8.48 -16.76 1.87
C TRP A 187 7.12 -16.24 2.33
N MET A 188 6.01 -16.81 1.86
CA MET A 188 4.66 -16.35 2.19
C MET A 188 4.40 -16.26 3.71
N PHE A 189 4.77 -17.29 4.47
CA PHE A 189 4.56 -17.28 5.93
C PHE A 189 5.45 -16.26 6.66
N PRO A 190 6.79 -16.23 6.45
CA PRO A 190 7.64 -15.17 7.01
C PRO A 190 7.19 -13.75 6.64
N MET A 191 6.75 -13.54 5.40
CA MET A 191 6.27 -12.25 4.91
C MET A 191 4.95 -11.83 5.54
N LEU A 192 4.01 -12.76 5.69
CA LEU A 192 2.76 -12.52 6.40
C LEU A 192 3.01 -12.23 7.89
N LEU A 193 3.98 -12.91 8.51
CA LEU A 193 4.40 -12.63 9.88
C LEU A 193 5.01 -11.23 10.00
N ALA A 194 5.93 -10.87 9.11
CA ALA A 194 6.56 -9.54 9.10
C ALA A 194 5.55 -8.41 8.91
N LEU A 195 4.50 -8.63 8.10
CA LEU A 195 3.40 -7.67 7.92
C LEU A 195 2.61 -7.43 9.21
N ASN A 196 2.41 -8.47 10.04
CA ASN A 196 1.51 -8.42 11.19
C ASN A 196 2.23 -8.30 12.55
N LEU A 197 3.54 -8.58 12.61
CA LEU A 197 4.35 -8.35 13.81
C LEU A 197 4.26 -6.91 14.35
N PRO A 198 4.25 -5.85 13.50
CA PRO A 198 4.09 -4.48 13.95
C PRO A 198 2.79 -4.24 14.73
N ASN A 199 1.71 -4.97 14.42
CA ASN A 199 0.44 -4.86 15.15
C ASN A 199 0.64 -5.14 16.65
N ALA A 200 1.45 -6.15 16.98
CA ALA A 200 1.75 -6.50 18.37
C ALA A 200 2.64 -5.45 19.06
N LEU A 201 3.55 -4.82 18.30
CA LEU A 201 4.38 -3.73 18.82
C LEU A 201 3.56 -2.49 19.13
N TYR A 202 2.60 -2.13 18.27
CA TYR A 202 1.66 -1.04 18.55
C TYR A 202 0.77 -1.36 19.75
N ALA A 203 0.29 -2.60 19.89
CA ALA A 203 -0.44 -3.02 21.10
C ALA A 203 0.43 -2.86 22.35
N ALA A 204 1.70 -3.25 22.30
CA ALA A 204 2.63 -3.05 23.41
C ALA A 204 2.85 -1.57 23.71
N LEU A 205 3.02 -0.71 22.69
CA LEU A 205 3.15 0.74 22.87
C LEU A 205 1.90 1.36 23.51
N ALA A 206 0.71 0.93 23.08
CA ALA A 206 -0.55 1.44 23.60
C ALA A 206 -0.79 1.01 25.07
N ILE A 207 -0.52 -0.26 25.40
CA ILE A 207 -0.68 -0.78 26.77
C ILE A 207 0.34 -0.14 27.72
N THR A 208 1.60 0.00 27.28
CA THR A 208 2.67 0.58 28.12
C THR A 208 2.67 2.10 28.11
N GLN A 209 1.92 2.73 27.20
CA GLN A 209 1.94 4.17 26.93
C GLN A 209 3.37 4.73 26.80
N SER A 210 4.26 3.97 26.16
CA SER A 210 5.66 4.35 26.05
C SER A 210 5.82 5.53 25.08
N THR A 211 6.20 6.69 25.62
CA THR A 211 6.53 7.90 24.85
C THR A 211 7.97 7.93 24.35
N SER A 212 8.71 6.83 24.52
CA SER A 212 10.09 6.74 24.06
C SER A 212 10.18 6.83 22.54
N MET A 213 10.85 7.89 22.06
CA MET A 213 11.11 8.10 20.63
C MET A 213 11.75 6.87 19.97
N TYR A 214 12.66 6.17 20.66
CA TYR A 214 13.30 4.97 20.12
C TYR A 214 12.34 3.79 19.96
N ALA A 215 11.39 3.63 20.88
CA ALA A 215 10.40 2.56 20.83
C ALA A 215 9.40 2.78 19.68
N VAL A 216 8.94 4.03 19.52
CA VAL A 216 8.06 4.43 18.40
C VAL A 216 8.80 4.31 17.07
N LEU A 217 10.02 4.84 16.96
CA LEU A 217 10.82 4.77 15.74
C LEU A 217 11.11 3.30 15.35
N GLY A 218 11.50 2.46 16.30
CA GLY A 218 11.73 1.04 16.05
C GLY A 218 10.47 0.32 15.57
N THR A 219 9.31 0.67 16.14
CA THR A 219 8.02 0.13 15.72
C THR A 219 7.66 0.54 14.30
N VAL A 220 7.79 1.82 13.94
CA VAL A 220 7.50 2.32 12.58
C VAL A 220 8.49 1.76 11.55
N ILE A 221 9.76 1.59 11.92
CA ILE A 221 10.76 0.94 11.04
C ILE A 221 10.31 -0.48 10.70
N LEU A 222 9.93 -1.28 11.71
CA LEU A 222 9.46 -2.65 11.51
C LEU A 222 8.12 -2.69 10.79
N GLU A 223 7.23 -1.73 11.04
CA GLU A 223 5.97 -1.54 10.33
C GLU A 223 6.20 -1.34 8.84
N GLN A 224 6.98 -0.32 8.47
CA GLN A 224 7.15 0.07 7.07
C GLN A 224 7.97 -0.98 6.32
N PHE A 225 9.00 -1.54 6.95
CA PHE A 225 9.74 -2.67 6.40
C PHE A 225 8.84 -3.90 6.20
N GLY A 226 8.13 -4.31 7.24
CA GLY A 226 7.22 -5.45 7.23
C GLY A 226 6.10 -5.29 6.22
N TYR A 227 5.60 -4.07 6.06
CA TYR A 227 4.64 -3.70 5.04
C TYR A 227 5.20 -3.90 3.63
N GLY A 228 6.36 -3.32 3.32
CA GLY A 228 7.00 -3.51 2.02
C GLY A 228 7.31 -4.97 1.71
N PHE A 229 7.88 -5.68 2.68
CA PHE A 229 8.27 -7.08 2.56
C PHE A 229 7.06 -8.00 2.38
N GLY A 230 6.02 -7.81 3.20
CA GLY A 230 4.76 -8.55 3.15
C GLY A 230 3.95 -8.27 1.89
N PHE A 231 3.96 -7.03 1.42
CA PHE A 231 3.21 -6.62 0.24
C PHE A 231 3.76 -7.25 -1.05
N ALA A 232 5.07 -7.53 -1.13
CA ALA A 232 5.67 -8.23 -2.25
C ALA A 232 5.07 -9.65 -2.44
N ALA A 233 4.92 -10.42 -1.35
CA ALA A 233 4.25 -11.73 -1.40
C ALA A 233 2.80 -11.61 -1.83
N PHE A 234 2.10 -10.58 -1.34
CA PHE A 234 0.70 -10.38 -1.66
C PHE A 234 0.49 -10.10 -3.15
N MET A 235 1.29 -9.20 -3.71
CA MET A 235 1.26 -8.88 -5.13
C MET A 235 1.55 -10.11 -5.99
N MET A 236 2.56 -10.89 -5.63
CA MET A 236 2.86 -12.15 -6.34
C MET A 236 1.73 -13.17 -6.25
N TYR A 237 1.03 -13.23 -5.11
CA TYR A 237 -0.16 -14.06 -4.96
C TYR A 237 -1.33 -13.57 -5.82
N LEU A 238 -1.55 -12.26 -5.95
CA LEU A 238 -2.58 -11.71 -6.86
C LEU A 238 -2.26 -12.05 -8.32
N ILE A 239 -0.98 -11.96 -8.72
CA ILE A 239 -0.53 -12.37 -10.06
C ILE A 239 -0.82 -13.87 -10.29
N TYR A 240 -0.60 -14.70 -9.28
CA TYR A 240 -0.94 -16.13 -9.33
C TYR A 240 -2.45 -16.36 -9.49
N VAL A 241 -3.28 -15.71 -8.67
CA VAL A 241 -4.75 -15.83 -8.76
C VAL A 241 -5.26 -15.34 -10.12
N ALA A 242 -4.61 -14.34 -10.70
CA ALA A 242 -4.94 -13.80 -12.00
C ALA A 242 -4.54 -14.69 -13.18
N ASP A 243 -3.62 -15.65 -12.99
CA ASP A 243 -3.04 -16.43 -14.09
C ASP A 243 -4.09 -17.25 -14.87
N GLY A 244 -4.04 -17.19 -16.21
CA GLY A 244 -5.02 -17.82 -17.10
C GLY A 244 -5.30 -17.01 -18.37
N ALA A 245 -6.35 -17.38 -19.11
CA ALA A 245 -6.67 -16.83 -20.43
C ALA A 245 -6.95 -15.31 -20.43
N SER A 246 -7.45 -14.74 -19.32
CA SER A 246 -7.79 -13.31 -19.20
C SER A 246 -7.01 -12.64 -18.07
N LYS A 247 -5.69 -12.84 -18.05
CA LYS A 247 -4.79 -12.44 -16.94
C LYS A 247 -4.91 -10.98 -16.52
N THR A 248 -4.96 -10.05 -17.47
CA THR A 248 -5.05 -8.60 -17.18
C THR A 248 -6.36 -8.24 -16.47
N SER A 249 -7.50 -8.73 -16.96
CA SER A 249 -8.81 -8.51 -16.35
C SER A 249 -8.95 -9.23 -15.00
N HIS A 250 -8.45 -10.46 -14.89
CA HIS A 250 -8.47 -11.21 -13.62
C HIS A 250 -7.61 -10.53 -12.56
N TYR A 251 -6.47 -9.95 -12.97
CA TYR A 251 -5.63 -9.16 -12.07
C TYR A 251 -6.36 -7.89 -11.59
N ALA A 252 -7.03 -7.16 -12.48
CA ALA A 252 -7.83 -5.99 -12.11
C ALA A 252 -8.98 -6.33 -11.14
N ILE A 253 -9.64 -7.48 -11.32
CA ILE A 253 -10.68 -7.95 -10.38
C ILE A 253 -10.06 -8.26 -9.01
N ALA A 254 -8.92 -8.97 -8.99
CA ALA A 254 -8.24 -9.34 -7.76
C ALA A 254 -7.72 -8.12 -6.98
N THR A 255 -7.18 -7.11 -7.66
CA THR A 255 -6.76 -5.85 -7.04
C THR A 255 -7.96 -5.05 -6.53
N GLY A 256 -9.11 -5.12 -7.20
CA GLY A 256 -10.38 -4.58 -6.70
C GLY A 256 -10.78 -5.19 -5.34
N PHE A 257 -10.71 -6.53 -5.20
CA PHE A 257 -10.94 -7.20 -3.93
C PHE A 257 -9.91 -6.84 -2.86
N MET A 258 -8.64 -6.69 -3.22
CA MET A 258 -7.61 -6.17 -2.31
C MET A 258 -7.98 -4.78 -1.80
N ALA A 259 -8.42 -3.87 -2.67
CA ALA A 259 -8.81 -2.52 -2.29
C ALA A 259 -10.00 -2.53 -1.33
N LEU A 260 -11.01 -3.38 -1.59
CA LEU A 260 -12.13 -3.60 -0.68
C LEU A 260 -11.67 -4.14 0.68
N GLY A 261 -10.74 -5.09 0.68
CA GLY A 261 -10.14 -5.67 1.90
C GLY A 261 -9.38 -4.67 2.76
N MET A 262 -8.92 -3.55 2.19
CA MET A 262 -8.33 -2.45 2.95
C MET A 262 -9.36 -1.38 3.34
N MET A 263 -10.27 -1.05 2.43
CA MET A 263 -11.20 0.06 2.60
C MET A 263 -12.21 -0.21 3.70
N LEU A 264 -12.84 -1.40 3.72
CA LEU A 264 -13.87 -1.70 4.72
C LEU A 264 -13.33 -1.71 6.15
N PRO A 265 -12.22 -2.41 6.46
CA PRO A 265 -11.67 -2.38 7.82
C PRO A 265 -11.15 -1.00 8.19
N GLY A 266 -10.51 -0.30 7.24
CA GLY A 266 -10.05 1.07 7.45
C GLY A 266 -11.18 2.03 7.81
N MET A 267 -12.36 1.91 7.18
CA MET A 267 -13.53 2.71 7.52
C MET A 267 -14.07 2.42 8.94
N LEU A 268 -14.05 1.16 9.36
CA LEU A 268 -14.54 0.75 10.68
C LEU A 268 -13.53 1.04 11.81
N SER A 269 -12.25 1.23 11.47
CA SER A 269 -11.17 1.37 12.45
C SER A 269 -11.40 2.48 13.48
N GLY A 270 -11.86 3.65 13.06
CA GLY A 270 -12.16 4.77 13.97
C GLY A 270 -13.28 4.45 14.95
N TYR A 271 -14.39 3.86 14.47
CA TYR A 271 -15.51 3.46 15.34
C TYR A 271 -15.10 2.40 16.36
N ILE A 272 -14.27 1.42 15.93
CA ILE A 272 -13.76 0.38 16.83
C ILE A 272 -12.81 1.01 17.87
N GLN A 273 -11.98 1.97 17.47
CA GLN A 273 -11.08 2.70 18.37
C GLN A 273 -11.86 3.54 19.38
N GLU A 274 -12.90 4.26 18.97
CA GLU A 274 -13.77 5.02 19.88
C GLU A 274 -14.44 4.12 20.91
N TRP A 275 -14.83 2.89 20.53
CA TRP A 275 -15.49 1.95 21.42
C TRP A 275 -14.54 1.22 22.39
N LEU A 276 -13.33 0.85 21.92
CA LEU A 276 -12.37 0.04 22.68
C LEU A 276 -11.26 0.84 23.36
N GLY A 277 -11.07 2.11 23.01
CA GLY A 277 -9.84 2.85 23.32
C GLY A 277 -8.64 2.38 22.49
N TYR A 278 -7.51 3.07 22.61
CA TYR A 278 -6.31 2.72 21.83
C TYR A 278 -5.70 1.36 22.22
N ASP A 279 -5.62 1.06 23.51
CA ASP A 279 -5.13 -0.21 24.03
C ASP A 279 -5.98 -1.40 23.53
N GLY A 280 -7.29 -1.32 23.69
CA GLY A 280 -8.22 -2.33 23.21
C GLY A 280 -8.23 -2.44 21.68
N PHE A 281 -8.12 -1.32 20.98
CA PHE A 281 -8.05 -1.28 19.52
C PHE A 281 -6.84 -2.02 18.97
N PHE A 282 -5.63 -1.77 19.49
CA PHE A 282 -4.45 -2.44 18.95
C PHE A 282 -4.41 -3.93 19.30
N ILE A 283 -4.96 -4.35 20.44
CA ILE A 283 -5.19 -5.78 20.74
C ILE A 283 -6.16 -6.38 19.71
N TRP A 284 -7.25 -5.68 19.41
CA TRP A 284 -8.21 -6.09 18.37
C TRP A 284 -7.53 -6.24 17.00
N VAL A 285 -6.66 -5.31 16.62
CA VAL A 285 -5.89 -5.38 15.36
C VAL A 285 -5.02 -6.65 15.29
N VAL A 286 -4.38 -7.05 16.40
CA VAL A 286 -3.61 -8.31 16.48
C VAL A 286 -4.53 -9.51 16.28
N ILE A 287 -5.70 -9.53 16.89
CA ILE A 287 -6.69 -10.61 16.73
C ILE A 287 -7.21 -10.65 15.28
N ALA A 288 -7.49 -9.48 14.69
CA ALA A 288 -7.97 -9.33 13.32
C ALA A 288 -6.92 -9.77 12.28
N ALA A 289 -5.64 -9.89 12.64
CA ALA A 289 -4.61 -10.46 11.76
C ALA A 289 -4.66 -12.01 11.69
N LEU A 290 -5.17 -12.69 12.72
CA LEU A 290 -5.16 -14.15 12.81
C LEU A 290 -5.89 -14.89 11.67
N PRO A 291 -7.03 -14.41 11.15
CA PRO A 291 -7.70 -15.06 10.02
C PRO A 291 -6.80 -15.28 8.81
N ALA A 292 -5.90 -14.35 8.49
CA ALA A 292 -4.98 -14.50 7.37
C ALA A 292 -4.07 -15.73 7.52
N PHE A 293 -3.57 -15.99 8.73
CA PHE A 293 -2.71 -17.15 9.02
C PHE A 293 -3.48 -18.47 8.96
N LEU A 294 -4.75 -18.47 9.37
CA LEU A 294 -5.62 -19.64 9.27
C LEU A 294 -5.90 -19.97 7.81
N VAL A 295 -6.28 -18.96 7.03
CA VAL A 295 -6.60 -19.12 5.60
C VAL A 295 -5.38 -19.56 4.80
N LEU A 296 -4.19 -19.05 5.13
CA LEU A 296 -2.93 -19.43 4.47
C LEU A 296 -2.71 -20.95 4.44
N LYS A 297 -3.13 -21.69 5.48
CA LYS A 297 -2.99 -23.16 5.54
C LYS A 297 -3.82 -23.89 4.49
N PHE A 298 -4.92 -23.28 4.04
CA PHE A 298 -5.83 -23.88 3.06
C PHE A 298 -5.48 -23.53 1.62
N LEU A 299 -4.59 -22.55 1.41
CA LEU A 299 -4.16 -22.14 0.08
C LEU A 299 -3.24 -23.17 -0.56
N LYS A 300 -3.56 -23.58 -1.78
CA LYS A 300 -2.67 -24.40 -2.62
C LYS A 300 -2.16 -23.57 -3.79
N TYR A 301 -0.84 -23.38 -3.84
CA TYR A 301 -0.15 -22.73 -4.95
C TYR A 301 1.24 -23.36 -5.16
N PRO A 302 1.83 -23.26 -6.36
CA PRO A 302 3.08 -23.92 -6.71
C PRO A 302 4.25 -23.44 -5.84
N ALA A 303 5.18 -24.34 -5.52
CA ALA A 303 6.33 -24.03 -4.66
C ALA A 303 7.28 -23.04 -5.33
N ASP A 304 7.55 -23.23 -6.62
CA ASP A 304 8.48 -22.42 -7.40
C ASP A 304 7.82 -21.19 -8.04
N TYR A 305 6.57 -20.86 -7.70
CA TYR A 305 5.91 -19.69 -8.28
C TYR A 305 6.66 -18.41 -7.92
N GLY A 306 7.03 -17.63 -8.93
CA GLY A 306 7.83 -16.41 -8.78
C GLY A 306 9.34 -16.62 -8.66
N LYS A 307 9.83 -17.87 -8.64
CA LYS A 307 11.26 -18.18 -8.61
C LYS A 307 11.87 -17.99 -10.00
N LYS A 308 13.05 -17.38 -10.08
CA LYS A 308 13.81 -17.24 -11.33
C LYS A 308 14.38 -18.62 -11.70
N THR A 309 13.92 -19.20 -12.81
CA THR A 309 14.54 -20.40 -13.40
C THR A 309 15.78 -19.98 -14.21
N ALA A 310 16.80 -20.85 -14.25
CA ALA A 310 18.10 -20.55 -14.85
C ALA A 310 18.07 -20.28 -16.38
N GLU A 311 16.93 -20.51 -17.05
CA GLU A 311 16.77 -20.37 -18.51
C GLU A 311 16.34 -18.98 -18.97
N SER A 312 16.16 -17.99 -18.08
CA SER A 312 15.69 -16.65 -18.47
C SER A 312 16.82 -15.64 -18.77
N ASN A 313 18.02 -16.12 -19.07
CA ASN A 313 19.17 -15.29 -19.46
C ASN A 313 19.69 -15.79 -20.81
N ASP A 314 18.98 -15.47 -21.89
CA ASP A 314 19.52 -15.38 -23.26
C ASP A 314 18.79 -14.24 -23.99
#